data_AF-R7SHH0-F1
#
_entry.id   AF-R7SHH0-F1
#
_cell.length_a   1.000
_cell.length_b   1.000
_cell.length_c   1.000
_cell.angle_alpha   90.00
_cell.angle_beta   90.00
_cell.angle_gamma   90.00
#
_symmetry.space_group_name_H-M   'P 1'
#
loop_
_entity.id
_entity.type
_entity.pdbx_description
1 polymer ?
#
loop_
_entity_poly.entity_id
_entity_poly.type
_entity_poly.pdbx_seq_one_letter_code
_entity_poly.pdbx_strand_id
1 'polypeptide(L)'
;MGDALALEVKHILEEYHPWPEDPLNAFYPPRHMVVQYYDDVTVRDMYLERTLSIPVKFLLNPRFDLLGYFARHVRRLFAAPAFELDDLAGEFRVLFTRKPRPRISPPIPLFAVRPRTHGTESEGNLEALQRNAAAPRDFSRLIPEPVVVVVQVNEQPARALIDSGSLSDFMSA
;
A
#
# COMPACT_ATOMS: atom_id res chain seq x y z
N MET A 1 12.51 29.49 -5.41
CA MET A 1 11.26 29.73 -6.16
C MET A 1 10.46 28.45 -6.01
N GLY A 2 9.44 28.30 -5.17
CA GLY A 2 8.52 29.23 -4.55
C GLY A 2 7.15 28.58 -4.75
N ASP A 3 6.76 27.66 -3.87
CA ASP A 3 5.60 26.75 -4.00
C ASP A 3 4.24 27.46 -3.87
N ALA A 4 4.15 28.74 -4.27
CA ALA A 4 2.98 29.57 -4.09
C ALA A 4 1.72 28.96 -4.74
N LEU A 5 1.86 28.35 -5.93
CA LEU A 5 0.75 27.67 -6.59
C LEU A 5 0.31 26.42 -5.82
N ALA A 6 1.24 25.62 -5.30
CA ALA A 6 0.90 24.46 -4.48
C ALA A 6 0.24 24.86 -3.16
N LEU A 7 0.71 25.92 -2.51
CA LEU A 7 0.10 26.46 -1.30
C LEU A 7 -1.32 26.97 -1.54
N GLU A 8 -1.53 27.70 -2.64
CA GLU A 8 -2.86 28.21 -3.01
C GLU A 8 -3.82 27.06 -3.34
N VAL A 9 -3.39 26.09 -4.15
CA VAL A 9 -4.18 24.89 -4.45
C VAL A 9 -4.54 24.15 -3.16
N LYS A 10 -3.58 24.00 -2.25
CA LYS A 10 -3.82 23.36 -0.95
C LYS A 10 -4.87 24.13 -0.15
N HIS A 11 -4.74 25.44 -0.05
CA HIS A 11 -5.66 26.29 0.71
C HIS A 11 -7.10 26.19 0.18
N ILE A 12 -7.28 26.33 -1.14
CA ILE A 12 -8.60 26.21 -1.78
C ILE A 12 -9.21 24.82 -1.54
N LEU A 13 -8.43 23.75 -1.67
CA LEU A 13 -8.94 22.40 -1.46
C LEU A 13 -9.28 22.10 0.00
N GLU A 14 -8.54 22.66 0.96
CA GLU A 14 -8.84 22.53 2.38
C GLU A 14 -10.10 23.28 2.79
N GLU A 15 -10.36 24.44 2.19
CA GLU A 15 -11.56 25.24 2.44
C GLU A 15 -12.83 24.53 1.91
N TYR A 16 -12.79 24.03 0.67
CA TYR A 16 -14.00 23.53 -0.01
C TYR A 16 -14.17 22.00 0.04
N HIS A 17 -13.09 21.25 0.30
CA HIS A 17 -13.11 19.79 0.41
C HIS A 17 -12.39 19.31 1.69
N PRO A 18 -12.81 19.75 2.89
CA PRO A 18 -12.18 19.32 4.13
C PRO A 18 -12.32 17.80 4.35
N TRP A 19 -11.69 17.28 5.39
CA TRP A 19 -12.03 15.94 5.89
C TRP A 19 -13.55 15.85 6.09
N PRO A 20 -14.21 14.74 5.70
CA PRO A 20 -15.58 14.47 6.14
C PRO A 20 -15.64 14.53 7.66
N GLU A 21 -16.76 14.95 8.24
CA GLU A 21 -16.88 15.11 9.70
C GLU A 21 -16.46 13.83 10.43
N ASP A 22 -15.26 13.84 11.02
CA ASP A 22 -14.73 12.78 11.87
C ASP A 22 -14.59 13.35 13.30
N PRO A 23 -15.25 12.76 14.31
CA PRO A 23 -15.20 13.22 15.70
C PRO A 23 -13.79 13.25 16.32
N LEU A 24 -12.78 12.64 15.69
CA LEU A 24 -11.41 12.45 16.23
C LEU A 24 -10.40 13.52 15.76
N ASN A 25 -10.87 14.76 15.65
CA ASN A 25 -10.28 15.95 15.00
C ASN A 25 -8.85 16.41 15.43
N ALA A 26 -8.05 15.60 16.12
CA ALA A 26 -6.75 16.02 16.68
C ALA A 26 -5.51 15.34 16.09
N PHE A 27 -5.64 14.21 15.36
CA PHE A 27 -4.47 13.39 14.99
C PHE A 27 -4.23 13.17 13.50
N TYR A 28 -5.14 13.62 12.63
CA TYR A 28 -4.96 13.39 11.20
C TYR A 28 -4.18 14.55 10.54
N PRO A 29 -3.19 14.24 9.68
CA PRO A 29 -2.54 15.25 8.86
C PRO A 29 -3.58 15.94 7.94
N PRO A 30 -3.24 17.10 7.35
CA PRO A 30 -4.12 17.75 6.38
C PRO A 30 -4.55 16.77 5.28
N ARG A 31 -5.83 16.81 4.87
CA ARG A 31 -6.40 15.88 3.89
C ARG A 31 -5.61 15.89 2.59
N HIS A 32 -5.16 17.06 2.16
CA HIS A 32 -4.44 17.24 0.91
C HIS A 32 -2.97 17.49 1.18
N MET A 33 -2.13 16.60 0.65
CA MET A 33 -0.70 16.84 0.50
C MET A 33 -0.46 17.37 -0.90
N VAL A 34 0.00 18.61 -1.01
CA VAL A 34 0.20 19.28 -2.30
C VAL A 34 1.66 19.66 -2.46
N VAL A 35 2.25 19.28 -3.59
CA VAL A 35 3.65 19.56 -3.92
C VAL A 35 3.73 20.04 -5.35
N GLN A 36 4.50 21.10 -5.60
CA GLN A 36 4.83 21.53 -6.96
C GLN A 36 6.13 20.88 -7.42
N TYR A 37 6.13 20.32 -8.62
CA TYR A 37 7.31 19.76 -9.27
C TYR A 37 7.35 20.21 -10.72
N TYR A 38 8.34 21.06 -11.06
CA TYR A 38 8.49 21.70 -12.36
C TYR A 38 7.18 22.36 -12.84
N ASP A 39 6.59 21.81 -13.90
CA ASP A 39 5.43 22.36 -14.59
C ASP A 39 4.10 21.76 -14.11
N ASP A 40 4.11 20.99 -13.02
CA ASP A 40 2.92 20.35 -12.45
C ASP A 40 2.80 20.59 -10.94
N VAL A 41 1.56 20.76 -10.48
CA VAL A 41 1.18 20.71 -9.07
C VAL A 41 0.50 19.38 -8.82
N THR A 42 1.08 18.57 -7.94
CA THR A 42 0.54 17.26 -7.57
C THR A 42 -0.21 17.38 -6.26
N VAL A 43 -1.48 16.98 -6.27
CA VAL A 43 -2.37 16.88 -5.13
C VAL A 43 -2.54 15.41 -4.78
N ARG A 44 -2.20 15.03 -3.55
CA ARG A 44 -2.53 13.73 -2.97
C ARG A 44 -3.64 13.90 -1.94
N ASP A 45 -4.79 13.30 -2.21
CA ASP A 45 -5.90 13.18 -1.27
C ASP A 45 -5.66 11.97 -0.36
N MET A 46 -5.44 12.23 0.93
CA MET A 46 -5.17 11.23 1.95
C MET A 46 -6.44 10.50 2.43
N TYR A 47 -7.63 11.07 2.18
CA TYR A 47 -8.90 10.43 2.49
C TYR A 47 -9.29 9.43 1.39
N LEU A 48 -9.20 9.85 0.13
CA LEU A 48 -9.55 9.00 -1.02
C LEU A 48 -8.40 8.09 -1.49
N GLU A 49 -7.20 8.27 -0.93
CA GLU A 49 -5.95 7.63 -1.36
C GLU A 49 -5.71 7.76 -2.88
N ARG A 50 -5.80 9.00 -3.38
CA ARG A 50 -5.65 9.30 -4.81
C ARG A 50 -4.68 10.45 -5.05
N THR A 51 -4.06 10.42 -6.22
CA THR A 51 -3.09 11.42 -6.66
C THR A 51 -3.55 12.02 -7.98
N LEU A 52 -3.61 13.34 -8.03
CA LEU A 52 -3.94 14.14 -9.20
C LEU A 52 -2.77 15.06 -9.52
N SER A 53 -2.30 15.05 -10.77
CA SER A 53 -1.33 16.02 -11.26
C SER A 53 -2.04 17.09 -12.10
N ILE A 54 -1.76 18.36 -11.81
CA ILE A 54 -2.37 19.52 -12.45
C ILE A 54 -1.28 20.36 -13.11
N PRO A 55 -1.28 20.48 -14.44
CA PRO A 55 -0.35 21.34 -15.13
C PRO A 55 -0.44 22.80 -14.68
N VAL A 56 0.70 23.43 -14.39
CA VAL A 56 0.83 24.82 -13.97
C VAL A 56 0.15 25.77 -14.96
N LYS A 57 0.20 25.48 -16.27
CA LYS A 57 -0.49 26.26 -17.30
C LYS A 57 -2.01 26.38 -17.09
N PHE A 58 -2.63 25.41 -16.43
CA PHE A 58 -4.05 25.48 -16.07
C PHE A 58 -4.25 26.34 -14.82
N LEU A 59 -3.40 26.20 -13.81
CA LEU A 59 -3.45 27.02 -12.60
C LEU A 59 -3.17 28.51 -12.87
N LEU A 60 -2.38 28.81 -13.90
CA LEU A 60 -2.15 30.19 -14.36
C LEU A 60 -3.29 30.77 -15.19
N ASN A 61 -4.30 29.97 -15.56
CA ASN A 61 -5.48 30.45 -16.27
C ASN A 61 -6.56 30.85 -15.24
N PRO A 62 -6.93 32.14 -15.14
CA PRO A 62 -7.93 32.60 -14.16
C PRO A 62 -9.33 31.99 -14.35
N ARG A 63 -9.62 31.42 -15.53
CA ARG A 63 -10.89 30.73 -15.81
C ARG A 63 -10.86 29.23 -15.46
N PHE A 64 -9.74 28.74 -14.93
CA PHE A 64 -9.62 27.34 -14.58
C PHE A 64 -10.38 27.05 -13.29
N ASP A 65 -11.40 26.21 -13.41
CA ASP A 65 -12.18 25.70 -12.28
C ASP A 65 -11.44 24.52 -11.63
N LEU A 66 -10.60 24.84 -10.63
CA LEU A 66 -9.83 23.86 -9.87
C LEU A 66 -10.73 22.83 -9.17
N LEU A 67 -11.79 23.30 -8.50
CA LEU A 67 -12.69 22.45 -7.71
C LEU A 67 -13.47 21.50 -8.61
N GLY A 68 -14.06 22.00 -9.69
CA GLY A 68 -14.77 21.17 -10.66
C GLY A 68 -13.85 20.22 -11.40
N TYR A 69 -12.60 20.62 -11.67
CA TYR A 69 -11.59 19.72 -12.23
C TYR A 69 -11.27 18.56 -11.27
N PHE A 70 -11.01 18.86 -10.00
CA PHE A 70 -10.75 17.87 -8.96
C PHE A 70 -11.96 16.93 -8.76
N ALA A 71 -13.15 17.47 -8.55
CA ALA A 71 -14.37 16.70 -8.35
C ALA A 71 -14.70 15.81 -9.55
N ARG A 72 -14.50 16.29 -10.79
CA ARG A 72 -14.70 15.46 -11.99
C ARG A 72 -13.68 14.34 -12.08
N HIS A 73 -12.44 14.58 -11.65
CA HIS A 73 -11.41 13.55 -11.61
C HIS A 73 -11.76 12.46 -10.59
N VAL A 74 -12.11 12.85 -9.36
CA VAL A 74 -12.60 11.95 -8.31
C VAL A 74 -13.81 11.16 -8.81
N ARG A 75 -14.84 11.85 -9.33
CA ARG A 75 -16.05 11.21 -9.84
C ARG A 75 -15.74 10.21 -10.94
N ARG A 76 -14.86 10.49 -11.90
CA ARG A 76 -14.49 9.53 -12.95
C ARG A 76 -13.87 8.26 -12.38
N LEU A 77 -13.10 8.36 -11.30
CA LEU A 77 -12.48 7.22 -10.64
C LEU A 77 -13.51 6.35 -9.91
N PHE A 78 -14.54 6.96 -9.32
CA PHE A 78 -15.59 6.26 -8.56
C PHE A 78 -16.88 6.01 -9.37
N ALA A 79 -16.95 6.46 -10.63
CA ALA A 79 -18.10 6.26 -11.51
C ALA A 79 -18.03 4.94 -12.29
N ALA A 80 -16.92 4.18 -12.19
CA ALA A 80 -16.96 2.78 -12.56
C ALA A 80 -18.01 2.09 -11.67
N PRO A 81 -18.85 1.19 -12.20
CA PRO A 81 -19.73 0.38 -11.35
C PRO A 81 -18.89 -0.28 -10.26
N ALA A 82 -19.46 -0.39 -9.05
CA ALA A 82 -18.82 -1.12 -7.97
C ALA A 82 -18.39 -2.49 -8.51
N PHE A 83 -17.15 -2.87 -8.24
CA PHE A 83 -16.64 -4.17 -8.62
C PHE A 83 -17.36 -5.23 -7.77
N GLU A 84 -18.23 -6.00 -8.39
CA GLU A 84 -19.03 -7.02 -7.72
C GLU A 84 -18.35 -8.38 -7.77
N LEU A 85 -18.74 -9.29 -6.88
CA LEU A 85 -18.26 -10.69 -6.89
C LEU A 85 -18.50 -11.39 -8.23
N ASP A 86 -19.55 -10.98 -8.94
CA ASP A 86 -19.89 -11.51 -10.26
C ASP A 86 -18.90 -11.04 -11.36
N ASP A 87 -18.24 -9.88 -11.17
CA ASP A 87 -17.18 -9.42 -12.09
C ASP A 87 -15.91 -10.29 -11.99
N LEU A 88 -15.77 -11.08 -10.92
CA LEU A 88 -14.67 -12.05 -10.74
C LEU A 88 -14.99 -13.41 -11.36
N ALA A 89 -16.23 -13.65 -11.79
CA ALA A 89 -16.68 -14.94 -12.27
C ALA A 89 -15.95 -15.33 -13.57
N GLY A 90 -14.97 -16.22 -13.46
CA GLY A 90 -14.19 -16.71 -14.60
C GLY A 90 -12.91 -15.94 -14.90
N GLU A 91 -12.76 -14.70 -14.41
CA GLU A 91 -11.54 -13.88 -14.56
C GLU A 91 -10.32 -14.55 -13.91
N PHE A 92 -10.50 -15.18 -12.75
CA PHE A 92 -9.42 -15.91 -12.08
C PHE A 92 -8.87 -17.08 -12.90
N ARG A 93 -9.64 -17.64 -13.83
CA ARG A 93 -9.15 -18.72 -14.70
C ARG A 93 -7.97 -18.26 -15.55
N VAL A 94 -7.88 -16.95 -15.85
CA VAL A 94 -6.76 -16.35 -16.58
C VAL A 94 -5.46 -16.39 -15.76
N LEU A 95 -5.53 -16.21 -14.43
CA LEU A 95 -4.36 -16.32 -13.55
C LEU A 95 -3.78 -17.73 -13.54
N PHE A 96 -4.64 -18.74 -13.65
CA PHE A 96 -4.25 -20.15 -13.64
C PHE A 96 -4.04 -20.74 -15.04
N THR A 97 -4.42 -20.04 -16.12
CA THR A 97 -4.09 -20.47 -17.48
C THR A 97 -2.68 -20.03 -17.82
N ARG A 98 -1.75 -20.99 -17.78
CA ARG A 98 -0.44 -20.84 -18.40
C ARG A 98 -0.60 -20.73 -19.92
N LYS A 99 -0.83 -19.52 -20.44
CA LYS A 99 -0.56 -19.25 -21.86
C LYS A 99 0.96 -19.22 -22.04
N PRO A 100 1.56 -20.05 -22.90
CA PRO A 100 2.98 -19.95 -23.20
C PRO A 100 3.21 -18.59 -23.87
N ARG A 101 3.73 -17.61 -23.11
CA ARG A 101 4.17 -16.34 -23.69
C ARG A 101 5.41 -16.61 -24.55
N PRO A 102 5.50 -16.11 -25.79
CA PRO A 102 6.76 -16.10 -26.50
C PRO A 102 7.80 -15.36 -25.65
N ARG A 103 8.98 -15.96 -25.49
CA ARG A 103 10.08 -15.42 -24.66
C ARG A 103 10.63 -14.17 -25.33
N ILE A 104 10.15 -12.98 -24.93
CA ILE A 104 10.62 -11.70 -25.46
C ILE A 104 11.85 -11.19 -24.69
N SER A 105 12.21 -11.81 -23.57
CA SER A 105 13.39 -11.45 -22.77
C SER A 105 14.08 -12.69 -22.18
N PRO A 106 15.42 -12.64 -21.98
CA PRO A 106 16.11 -13.71 -21.28
C PRO A 106 15.47 -13.87 -19.88
N PRO A 107 15.23 -15.10 -19.43
CA PRO A 107 14.65 -15.32 -18.11
C PRO A 107 15.59 -14.69 -17.09
N ILE A 108 15.07 -13.74 -16.29
CA ILE A 108 15.75 -13.29 -15.08
C ILE A 108 15.91 -14.55 -14.22
N PRO A 109 17.14 -14.98 -13.88
CA PRO A 109 17.32 -16.13 -13.02
C PRO A 109 16.76 -15.78 -11.64
N LEU A 110 15.54 -16.21 -11.37
CA LEU A 110 15.06 -16.30 -10.00
C LEU A 110 15.94 -17.35 -9.34
N PHE A 111 16.78 -16.95 -8.38
CA PHE A 111 17.55 -17.88 -7.55
C PHE A 111 16.60 -18.68 -6.66
N ALA A 112 15.83 -19.58 -7.26
CA ALA A 112 15.06 -20.60 -6.59
C ALA A 112 16.04 -21.75 -6.31
N VAL A 113 16.57 -21.78 -5.10
CA VAL A 113 17.28 -22.95 -4.59
C VAL A 113 16.29 -24.11 -4.57
N ARG A 114 16.50 -25.12 -5.43
CA ARG A 114 15.76 -26.38 -5.38
C ARG A 114 16.40 -27.25 -4.32
N PRO A 115 15.74 -27.53 -3.18
CA PRO A 115 16.22 -28.59 -2.30
C PRO A 115 16.06 -29.92 -3.04
N ARG A 116 17.17 -30.65 -3.19
CA ARG A 116 17.16 -32.00 -3.76
C ARG A 116 16.48 -32.94 -2.76
N THR A 117 15.31 -33.44 -3.10
CA THR A 117 14.71 -34.60 -2.43
C THR A 117 15.09 -35.86 -3.20
N HIS A 118 16.02 -36.62 -2.63
CA HIS A 118 15.98 -38.07 -2.36
C HIS A 118 17.34 -38.73 -2.51
N GLY A 119 17.72 -39.45 -1.45
CA GLY A 119 18.65 -40.57 -1.52
C GLY A 119 20.11 -40.18 -1.44
N THR A 120 20.82 -40.94 -0.60
CA THR A 120 22.28 -41.04 -0.47
C THR A 120 22.99 -39.81 0.12
N GLU A 121 23.19 -39.91 1.43
CA GLU A 121 24.41 -39.57 2.19
C GLU A 121 25.44 -38.68 1.46
N SER A 122 25.46 -37.40 1.80
CA SER A 122 26.70 -36.62 1.85
C SER A 122 26.49 -35.35 2.66
N GLU A 123 27.48 -35.04 3.48
CA GLU A 123 27.62 -33.92 4.40
C GLU A 123 26.96 -32.62 3.94
N GLY A 124 26.19 -32.00 4.84
CA GLY A 124 25.55 -30.70 4.64
C GLY A 124 24.04 -30.78 4.66
N ASN A 125 23.49 -31.21 5.80
CA ASN A 125 22.08 -31.04 6.12
C ASN A 125 21.79 -29.53 6.05
N LEU A 126 21.23 -29.03 4.94
CA LEU A 126 20.77 -27.65 4.85
C LEU A 126 19.51 -27.55 5.71
N GLU A 127 19.72 -27.36 7.02
CA GLU A 127 18.70 -26.92 7.94
C GLU A 127 17.93 -25.76 7.30
N ALA A 128 16.60 -25.84 7.37
CA ALA A 128 15.64 -25.00 6.69
C ALA A 128 16.14 -23.57 6.46
N LEU A 129 16.46 -23.24 5.20
CA LEU A 129 16.90 -21.90 4.82
C LEU A 129 15.74 -20.91 5.02
N GLN A 130 15.69 -20.29 6.18
CA GLN A 130 14.69 -19.30 6.55
C GLN A 130 15.01 -17.95 5.90
N ARG A 131 14.06 -17.40 5.14
CA ARG A 131 14.14 -16.05 4.57
C ARG A 131 13.72 -15.02 5.60
N ASN A 132 14.66 -14.58 6.43
CA ASN A 132 14.43 -13.43 7.30
C ASN A 132 14.75 -12.16 6.51
N ALA A 133 13.73 -11.37 6.18
CA ALA A 133 13.90 -10.01 5.64
C ALA A 133 14.33 -9.00 6.74
N ALA A 134 14.73 -9.49 7.91
CA ALA A 134 15.16 -8.67 9.04
C ALA A 134 16.65 -8.33 8.88
N ALA A 135 16.95 -7.12 8.40
CA ALA A 135 18.24 -6.50 8.65
C ALA A 135 18.24 -5.99 10.10
N PRO A 136 19.25 -6.31 10.95
CA PRO A 136 19.34 -5.75 12.28
C PRO A 136 19.53 -4.24 12.16
N ARG A 137 18.48 -3.48 12.48
CA ARG A 137 18.53 -2.03 12.54
C ARG A 137 18.93 -1.61 13.95
N ASP A 138 20.03 -0.87 14.01
CA ASP A 138 20.49 0.04 15.07
C ASP A 138 20.25 -0.40 16.53
N PHE A 139 21.33 -0.75 17.23
CA PHE A 139 21.35 -1.15 18.64
C PHE A 139 20.84 -0.07 19.62
N SER A 140 20.66 1.18 19.15
CA SER A 140 20.11 2.27 19.97
C SER A 140 18.58 2.29 20.05
N ARG A 141 17.89 1.40 19.32
CA ARG A 141 16.42 1.38 19.29
C ARG A 141 15.87 0.76 20.58
N LEU A 142 15.06 1.52 21.31
CA LEU A 142 14.23 1.01 22.40
C LEU A 142 13.37 -0.14 21.86
N ILE A 143 13.53 -1.33 22.45
CA ILE A 143 12.68 -2.48 22.13
C ILE A 143 11.30 -2.16 22.69
N PRO A 144 10.25 -2.04 21.85
CA PRO A 144 8.91 -1.79 22.34
C PRO A 144 8.45 -2.97 23.20
N GLU A 145 7.65 -2.68 24.23
CA GLU A 145 7.02 -3.73 25.02
C GLU A 145 6.13 -4.59 24.10
N PRO A 146 6.21 -5.93 24.21
CA PRO A 146 5.45 -6.83 23.35
C PRO A 146 3.95 -6.68 23.58
N VAL A 147 3.18 -6.59 22.49
CA VAL A 147 1.71 -6.52 22.55
C VAL A 147 1.15 -7.91 22.81
N VAL A 148 0.55 -8.11 23.98
CA VAL A 148 -0.07 -9.39 24.39
C VAL A 148 -1.57 -9.21 24.56
N VAL A 149 -2.35 -10.09 23.93
CA VAL A 149 -3.81 -10.11 24.02
C VAL A 149 -4.30 -11.44 24.59
N VAL A 150 -5.53 -11.45 25.11
CA VAL A 150 -6.21 -12.69 25.52
C VAL A 150 -7.17 -13.10 24.41
N VAL A 151 -7.00 -14.33 23.90
CA VAL A 151 -7.84 -14.95 22.86
C VAL A 151 -8.54 -16.18 23.44
N GLN A 152 -9.61 -16.64 22.78
CA GLN A 152 -10.31 -17.89 23.14
C GLN A 152 -9.92 -19.00 22.15
N VAL A 153 -9.32 -20.08 22.65
CA VAL A 153 -8.99 -21.28 21.87
C VAL A 153 -9.75 -22.44 22.50
N ASN A 154 -10.67 -23.06 21.74
CA ASN A 154 -11.54 -24.14 22.25
C ASN A 154 -12.25 -23.74 23.56
N GLU A 155 -12.80 -22.53 23.61
CA GLU A 155 -13.51 -21.98 24.79
C GLU A 155 -12.62 -21.76 26.03
N GLN A 156 -11.30 -21.88 25.88
CA GLN A 156 -10.33 -21.60 26.94
C GLN A 156 -9.54 -20.31 26.63
N PRO A 157 -9.34 -19.43 27.63
CA PRO A 157 -8.56 -18.22 27.43
C PRO A 157 -7.07 -18.56 27.30
N ALA A 158 -6.42 -18.00 26.27
CA ALA A 158 -4.99 -18.11 26.02
C ALA A 158 -4.37 -16.72 25.81
N ARG A 159 -3.13 -16.53 26.25
CA ARG A 159 -2.37 -15.30 25.99
C ARG A 159 -1.62 -15.44 24.67
N ALA A 160 -1.91 -14.56 23.73
CA ALA A 160 -1.27 -14.53 22.42
C ALA A 160 -0.38 -13.29 22.29
N LEU A 161 0.82 -13.48 21.74
CA LEU A 161 1.72 -12.41 21.34
C LEU A 161 1.34 -11.95 19.93
N ILE A 162 1.16 -10.65 19.72
CA ILE A 162 0.97 -10.09 18.38
C ILE A 162 2.34 -9.81 17.77
N ASP A 163 2.70 -10.58 16.75
CA ASP A 163 3.97 -10.46 16.03
C ASP A 163 3.75 -10.35 14.53
N SER A 164 3.85 -9.13 13.99
CA SER A 164 3.77 -8.85 12.55
C SER A 164 5.03 -9.30 11.79
N GLY A 165 6.11 -9.67 12.50
CA GLY A 165 7.31 -10.26 11.92
C GLY A 165 7.22 -11.77 11.70
N SER A 166 6.19 -12.42 12.22
CA SER A 166 5.99 -13.85 12.03
C SER A 166 5.45 -14.18 10.63
N LEU A 167 5.90 -15.31 10.06
CA LEU A 167 5.42 -15.82 8.77
C LEU A 167 4.13 -16.64 8.90
N SER A 168 3.78 -17.06 10.11
CA SER A 168 2.61 -17.90 10.42
C SER A 168 2.26 -17.83 11.90
N ASP A 169 1.10 -18.37 12.27
CA ASP A 169 0.73 -18.53 13.67
C ASP A 169 1.44 -19.73 14.29
N PHE A 170 1.85 -19.59 15.55
CA PHE A 170 2.50 -20.64 16.31
C PHE A 170 1.71 -20.90 17.60
N MET A 171 1.52 -22.17 17.93
CA MET A 171 0.95 -22.60 19.21
C MET A 171 1.96 -23.47 19.93
N SER A 172 2.05 -23.30 21.26
CA SER A 172 2.78 -24.24 22.10
C SER A 172 2.12 -25.61 22.06
N ALA A 173 2.94 -26.67 22.02
CA ALA A 173 2.48 -28.05 22.16
C ALA A 173 2.02 -28.35 23.60
#